data_AF-A0A3F3IU83-F1
#
_entry.id   AF-A0A3F3IU83-F1
#
_cell.length_a   1.000
_cell.length_b   1.000
_cell.length_c   1.000
_cell.angle_alpha   90.00
_cell.angle_beta   90.00
_cell.angle_gamma   90.00
#
_symmetry.space_group_name_H-M   'P 1'
#
loop_
_entity.id
_entity.type
_entity.pdbx_description
1 polymer ?
#
loop_
_entity_poly.entity_id
_entity_poly.type
_entity_poly.pdbx_seq_one_letter_code
_entity_poly.pdbx_strand_id
1 'polypeptide(L)'
;MDDLTLRYFDTEMRYLRDAAREFAELHPEEARQMGLTMNGAMDESVTRLFQGFAFLMGRVRQKLDDDYPELTEGVISLLWPHYLRPLPSMCVVEIAPEPDGLKHSDTVHQHTEVISAPVGDNRIRCRYRTTRPLTLQPLALETASVFAEPEGASALRLRFSCGNTADWRRLDLSALPVYLNDDAPLASLLHLFLTRRVAQAYLRLPGNMDRQPLPLRFRASAFDDDAHLWEVEKSGYSSYQHLLEYFTFREKFMFVSLEGLEQVAWPETLPWFELELRFTQHWPHDFTVSEENLRLHCVPVVNLFRLDARPLAINAEQTDYRLQPLRDDDPHTEIFAVESVAASFEEDALRYTSFRLFEQQGGMYRRERPARYFHTRVQRGPSGRTETWLILGGEAFERERLQPDDPLALSLTGTNGCLPRKTLQSVLLEQLCGTQQTPVRVRNLCRPSIPCYPPSENRFHWKLLSHLGSSFLWMMNNAEVLRNTLALYNWADSDVNRRRLNGILRVEHHRLEYWKRGLQRGVDIEVTLDTTMFTGEGDVWLFGSLLNRFFAQYADMHLFNRLTLILQPTGHCLRWKENHQSALRR
;
A
#
# COMPACT_ATOMS: atom_id res chain seq x y z
N MET A 1 8.78 0.91 -19.49
CA MET A 1 7.36 1.10 -19.87
C MET A 1 7.38 1.63 -21.29
N ASP A 2 6.97 0.80 -22.25
CA ASP A 2 6.80 1.26 -23.63
C ASP A 2 5.56 2.14 -23.69
N ASP A 3 5.67 3.34 -24.24
CA ASP A 3 4.52 4.23 -24.42
C ASP A 3 3.55 3.60 -25.44
N LEU A 4 2.40 3.13 -24.95
CA LEU A 4 1.37 2.51 -25.77
C LEU A 4 0.93 3.43 -26.91
N THR A 5 0.89 4.73 -26.66
CA THR A 5 0.51 5.75 -27.65
C THR A 5 1.47 5.77 -28.84
N LEU A 6 2.78 5.63 -28.59
CA LEU A 6 3.79 5.55 -29.65
C LEU A 6 3.62 4.30 -30.51
N ARG A 7 3.26 3.15 -29.90
CA ARG A 7 3.00 1.92 -30.65
C ARG A 7 1.79 2.04 -31.56
N TYR A 8 0.69 2.64 -31.08
CA TYR A 8 -0.48 2.92 -31.92
C TYR A 8 -0.14 3.90 -33.05
N PHE A 9 0.57 4.99 -32.74
CA PHE A 9 1.05 5.95 -33.73
C PHE A 9 1.91 5.29 -34.82
N ASP A 10 2.89 4.47 -34.44
CA ASP A 10 3.77 3.78 -35.40
C ASP A 10 2.99 2.79 -36.27
N THR A 11 1.98 2.14 -35.69
CA THR A 11 1.10 1.21 -36.41
C THR A 11 0.24 1.96 -37.44
N GLU A 12 -0.38 3.09 -37.04
CA GLU A 12 -1.16 3.93 -37.95
C GLU A 12 -0.29 4.56 -39.05
N MET A 13 0.93 5.00 -38.72
CA MET A 13 1.89 5.51 -39.71
C MET A 13 2.31 4.47 -40.73
N ARG A 14 2.48 3.20 -40.32
CA ARG A 14 2.74 2.09 -41.25
C ARG A 14 1.54 1.84 -42.15
N TYR A 15 0.35 1.73 -41.57
CA TYR A 15 -0.89 1.55 -42.31
C TYR A 15 -1.11 2.66 -43.35
N LEU A 16 -0.94 3.93 -42.97
CA LEU A 16 -1.09 5.07 -43.89
C LEU A 16 -0.09 5.03 -45.05
N ARG A 17 1.15 4.59 -44.82
CA ARG A 17 2.16 4.46 -45.88
C ARG A 17 1.83 3.33 -46.85
N ASP A 18 1.38 2.19 -46.33
CA ASP A 18 1.02 1.05 -47.16
C ASP A 18 -0.27 1.34 -47.95
N ALA A 19 -1.29 1.93 -47.32
CA ALA A 19 -2.51 2.37 -47.99
C ALA A 19 -2.26 3.47 -49.04
N ALA A 20 -1.36 4.43 -48.76
CA ALA A 20 -0.98 5.44 -49.74
C ALA A 20 -0.26 4.85 -50.95
N ARG A 21 0.55 3.78 -50.76
CA ARG A 21 1.18 3.04 -51.85
C ARG A 21 0.14 2.35 -52.72
N GLU A 22 -0.75 1.56 -52.11
CA GLU A 22 -1.81 0.85 -52.83
C GLU A 22 -2.74 1.83 -53.57
N PHE A 23 -3.09 2.95 -52.94
CA PHE A 23 -3.90 3.99 -53.57
C PHE A 23 -3.18 4.64 -54.77
N ALA A 24 -1.88 4.91 -54.64
CA ALA A 24 -1.10 5.49 -55.74
C ALA A 24 -0.92 4.53 -56.92
N GLU A 25 -0.88 3.22 -56.68
CA GLU A 25 -0.86 2.19 -57.73
C GLU A 25 -2.20 2.09 -58.47
N LEU A 26 -3.33 2.20 -57.75
CA LEU A 26 -4.68 2.10 -58.31
C LEU A 26 -5.14 3.39 -59.00
N HIS A 27 -4.77 4.56 -58.46
CA HIS A 27 -5.27 5.87 -58.87
C HIS A 27 -4.13 6.89 -59.09
N PRO A 28 -3.32 6.73 -60.16
CA PRO A 28 -2.10 7.52 -60.36
C PRO A 28 -2.34 9.02 -60.65
N GLU A 29 -3.47 9.39 -61.25
CA GLU A 29 -3.79 10.79 -61.54
C GLU A 29 -4.17 11.57 -60.27
N GLU A 30 -4.98 10.96 -59.41
CA GLU A 30 -5.43 11.51 -58.12
C GLU A 30 -4.27 11.57 -57.13
N ALA A 31 -3.45 10.53 -57.07
CA ALA A 31 -2.24 10.49 -56.24
C ALA A 31 -1.23 11.59 -56.62
N ARG A 32 -1.15 11.96 -57.90
CA ARG A 32 -0.31 13.07 -58.37
C ARG A 32 -0.82 14.43 -57.90
N GLN A 33 -2.14 14.63 -57.85
CA GLN A 33 -2.76 15.85 -57.30
C GLN A 33 -2.53 15.99 -55.79
N MET A 34 -2.51 14.86 -55.07
CA MET A 34 -2.29 14.83 -53.61
C MET A 34 -0.81 14.77 -53.20
N GLY A 35 0.13 14.71 -54.17
CA GLY A 35 1.56 14.64 -53.87
C GLY A 35 2.03 13.30 -53.29
N LEU A 36 1.31 12.20 -53.54
CA LEU A 36 1.56 10.86 -53.01
C LEU A 36 2.46 9.98 -53.90
N THR A 37 3.06 10.56 -54.95
CA THR A 37 3.81 9.80 -55.96
C THR A 37 5.21 9.34 -55.50
N MET A 38 5.52 8.06 -55.75
CA MET A 38 6.64 7.26 -55.25
C MET A 38 8.09 7.67 -55.62
N ASN A 39 8.32 8.77 -56.33
CA ASN A 39 9.65 9.11 -56.84
C ASN A 39 10.27 10.38 -56.23
N GLY A 40 9.63 10.98 -55.22
CA GLY A 40 10.17 12.12 -54.48
C GLY A 40 9.93 11.97 -52.98
N ALA A 41 10.72 12.67 -52.17
CA ALA A 41 10.39 12.83 -50.77
C ALA A 41 8.99 13.47 -50.68
N MET A 42 8.06 12.81 -49.98
CA MET A 42 6.76 13.38 -49.65
C MET A 42 6.99 14.81 -49.12
N ASP A 43 6.17 15.76 -49.58
CA ASP A 43 6.22 17.13 -49.06
C ASP A 43 6.20 17.08 -47.52
N GLU A 44 7.08 17.85 -46.89
CA GLU A 44 7.19 17.92 -45.44
C GLU A 44 5.84 18.29 -44.81
N SER A 45 5.04 19.10 -45.50
CA SER A 45 3.69 19.49 -45.08
C SER A 45 2.72 18.32 -45.06
N VAL A 46 2.73 17.47 -46.09
CA VAL A 46 1.89 16.26 -46.18
C VAL A 46 2.34 15.23 -45.14
N THR A 47 3.65 15.11 -44.94
CA THR A 47 4.22 14.22 -43.91
C THR A 47 3.80 14.64 -42.51
N ARG A 48 3.83 15.94 -42.19
CA ARG A 48 3.35 16.47 -40.90
C ARG A 48 1.85 16.29 -40.71
N LEU A 49 1.06 16.43 -41.79
CA LEU A 49 -0.38 16.15 -41.75
C LEU A 49 -0.66 14.67 -41.45
N PHE A 50 0.05 13.76 -42.11
CA PHE A 50 -0.08 12.32 -41.85
C PHE A 50 0.35 11.95 -40.44
N GLN A 51 1.41 12.58 -39.91
CA GLN A 51 1.80 12.41 -38.51
C GLN A 51 0.68 12.91 -37.56
N GLY A 52 0.11 14.09 -37.80
CA GLY A 52 -1.00 14.60 -37.01
C GLY A 52 -2.24 13.70 -37.05
N PHE A 53 -2.59 13.19 -38.24
CA PHE A 53 -3.72 12.28 -38.43
C PHE A 53 -3.47 10.92 -37.77
N ALA A 54 -2.29 10.32 -37.95
CA ALA A 54 -1.91 9.07 -37.29
C ALA A 54 -1.91 9.20 -35.77
N PHE A 55 -1.50 10.35 -35.23
CA PHE A 55 -1.57 10.60 -33.80
C PHE A 55 -3.01 10.64 -33.29
N LEU A 56 -3.92 11.33 -33.98
CA LEU A 56 -5.33 11.39 -33.61
C LEU A 56 -6.00 10.02 -33.72
N MET A 57 -5.82 9.33 -34.84
CA MET A 57 -6.39 8.00 -35.07
C MET A 57 -5.83 6.95 -34.12
N GLY A 58 -4.53 7.00 -33.84
CA GLY A 58 -3.89 6.14 -32.84
C GLY A 58 -4.52 6.31 -31.46
N ARG A 59 -4.81 7.55 -31.04
CA ARG A 59 -5.52 7.80 -29.77
C ARG A 59 -6.97 7.34 -29.77
N VAL A 60 -7.70 7.51 -30.88
CA VAL A 60 -9.08 7.01 -31.00
C VAL A 60 -9.10 5.50 -30.90
N ARG A 61 -8.21 4.83 -31.63
CA ARG A 61 -8.10 3.37 -31.64
C ARG A 61 -7.66 2.82 -30.29
N GLN A 62 -6.66 3.44 -29.65
CA GLN A 62 -6.29 3.13 -28.27
C GLN A 62 -7.52 3.19 -27.35
N LYS A 63 -8.30 4.28 -27.43
CA LYS A 63 -9.50 4.44 -26.60
C LYS A 63 -10.58 3.38 -26.89
N LEU A 64 -10.73 2.97 -28.14
CA LEU A 64 -11.67 1.90 -28.52
C LEU A 64 -11.21 0.53 -28.03
N ASP A 65 -9.91 0.23 -28.12
CA ASP A 65 -9.30 -1.02 -27.68
C ASP A 65 -9.28 -1.18 -26.14
N ASP A 66 -9.41 -0.08 -25.40
CA ASP A 66 -9.46 -0.06 -23.93
C ASP A 66 -10.80 -0.58 -23.32
N ASP A 67 -11.74 -1.07 -24.14
CA ASP A 67 -12.96 -1.81 -23.72
C ASP A 67 -13.84 -1.06 -22.66
N TYR A 68 -14.10 0.24 -22.88
CA TYR A 68 -14.91 1.13 -22.02
C TYR A 68 -14.52 1.16 -20.52
N PRO A 69 -13.32 1.68 -20.18
CA PRO A 69 -12.91 1.86 -18.80
C PRO A 69 -13.93 2.66 -17.98
N GLU A 70 -14.63 3.61 -18.61
CA GLU A 70 -15.60 4.49 -17.93
C GLU A 70 -16.72 3.71 -17.21
N LEU A 71 -17.10 2.52 -17.70
CA LEU A 71 -18.09 1.66 -17.03
C LEU A 71 -17.46 0.87 -15.88
N THR A 72 -16.30 0.26 -16.11
CA THR A 72 -15.63 -0.59 -15.12
C THR A 72 -15.03 0.20 -13.97
N GLU A 73 -14.46 1.36 -14.23
CA GLU A 73 -13.93 2.29 -13.23
C GLU A 73 -15.04 2.76 -12.30
N GLY A 74 -16.24 3.03 -12.83
CA GLY A 74 -17.41 3.35 -12.00
C GLY A 74 -17.69 2.27 -10.96
N VAL A 75 -17.78 1.00 -11.39
CA VAL A 75 -18.03 -0.13 -10.48
C VAL A 75 -16.87 -0.35 -9.50
N ILE A 76 -15.61 -0.29 -9.97
CA ILE A 76 -14.44 -0.44 -9.09
C ILE A 76 -14.37 0.69 -8.08
N SER A 77 -14.75 1.92 -8.46
CA SER A 77 -14.76 3.07 -7.54
C SER A 77 -15.71 2.88 -6.37
N LEU A 78 -16.77 2.07 -6.53
CA LEU A 78 -17.72 1.71 -5.48
C LEU A 78 -17.21 0.56 -4.60
N LEU A 79 -16.59 -0.45 -5.22
CA LEU A 79 -16.10 -1.65 -4.52
C LEU A 79 -14.76 -1.39 -3.82
N TRP A 80 -13.79 -0.86 -4.54
CA TRP A 80 -12.44 -0.64 -4.06
C TRP A 80 -11.79 0.61 -4.69
N PRO A 81 -12.13 1.82 -4.20
CA PRO A 81 -11.71 3.08 -4.81
C PRO A 81 -10.21 3.33 -4.83
N HIS A 82 -9.47 2.79 -3.86
CA HIS A 82 -8.02 2.96 -3.76
C HIS A 82 -7.28 2.31 -4.92
N TYR A 83 -7.90 1.33 -5.58
CA TYR A 83 -7.29 0.61 -6.70
C TYR A 83 -7.22 1.43 -7.99
N LEU A 84 -7.94 2.57 -8.06
CA LEU A 84 -7.91 3.51 -9.18
C LEU A 84 -6.97 4.70 -8.94
N ARG A 85 -6.31 4.75 -7.77
CA ARG A 85 -5.44 5.86 -7.37
C ARG A 85 -3.98 5.46 -7.44
N PRO A 86 -3.07 6.40 -7.73
CA PRO A 86 -1.64 6.14 -7.59
C PRO A 86 -1.29 5.87 -6.12
N LEU A 87 -0.42 4.91 -5.87
CA LEU A 87 0.16 4.67 -4.57
C LEU A 87 1.30 5.66 -4.36
N PRO A 88 1.27 6.48 -3.29
CA PRO A 88 2.30 7.47 -3.02
C PRO A 88 3.62 6.79 -2.64
N SER A 89 4.69 7.60 -2.59
CA SER A 89 5.97 7.16 -2.01
C SER A 89 5.80 6.88 -0.51
N MET A 90 6.47 5.83 -0.03
CA MET A 90 6.38 5.33 1.34
C MET A 90 7.78 5.08 1.90
N CYS A 91 7.95 5.28 3.21
CA CYS A 91 9.21 5.07 3.91
C CYS A 91 8.95 4.60 5.34
N VAL A 92 9.95 4.03 6.00
CA VAL A 92 9.97 3.83 7.46
C VAL A 92 10.95 4.83 8.05
N VAL A 93 10.46 5.61 9.02
CA VAL A 93 11.29 6.54 9.79
C VAL A 93 11.38 6.10 11.23
N GLU A 94 12.53 6.36 11.82
CA GLU A 94 12.72 6.31 13.26
C GLU A 94 12.66 7.72 13.83
N ILE A 95 11.84 7.88 14.86
CA ILE A 95 11.69 9.10 15.63
C ILE A 95 12.27 8.80 17.02
N ALA A 96 13.59 8.88 17.14
CA ALA A 96 14.30 8.51 18.36
C ALA A 96 14.27 9.67 19.37
N PRO A 97 13.62 9.52 20.53
CA PRO A 97 13.71 10.49 21.61
C PRO A 97 15.06 10.36 22.32
N GLU A 98 15.50 11.45 22.96
CA GLU A 98 16.62 11.38 23.89
C GLU A 98 16.15 10.72 25.21
N PRO A 99 16.68 9.56 25.64
CA PRO A 99 16.10 8.80 26.75
C PRO A 99 15.98 9.57 28.07
N ASP A 100 16.96 10.41 28.38
CA ASP A 100 16.96 11.24 29.60
C ASP A 100 16.03 12.47 29.50
N GLY A 101 15.58 12.82 28.29
CA GLY A 101 14.67 13.92 28.02
C GLY A 101 13.20 13.58 28.27
N LEU A 102 12.84 12.30 28.39
CA LEU A 102 11.46 11.84 28.59
C LEU A 102 11.25 11.33 30.02
N LYS A 103 10.32 11.96 30.74
CA LYS A 103 9.86 11.49 32.06
C LYS A 103 8.70 10.50 31.99
N HIS A 104 7.85 10.65 30.98
CA HIS A 104 6.68 9.83 30.71
C HIS A 104 6.59 9.53 29.22
N SER A 105 5.75 8.56 28.84
CA SER A 105 5.49 8.23 27.45
C SER A 105 4.86 9.43 26.72
N ASP A 106 5.44 9.83 25.60
CA ASP A 106 4.90 10.89 24.73
C ASP A 106 4.29 10.22 23.48
N THR A 107 3.24 10.78 22.89
CA THR A 107 2.59 10.18 21.71
C THR A 107 2.69 11.11 20.52
N VAL A 108 3.36 10.64 19.47
CA VAL A 108 3.29 11.25 18.15
C VAL A 108 1.97 10.80 17.52
N HIS A 109 1.10 11.76 17.23
CA HIS A 109 -0.21 11.46 16.65
C HIS A 109 -0.09 10.92 15.22
N GLN A 110 -1.10 10.18 14.79
CA GLN A 110 -1.29 9.84 13.39
C GLN A 110 -1.38 11.12 12.54
N HIS A 111 -0.92 11.06 11.30
CA HIS A 111 -0.88 12.17 10.35
C HIS A 111 0.03 13.34 10.75
N THR A 112 0.98 13.12 11.66
CA THR A 112 2.02 14.12 11.97
C THR A 112 2.97 14.23 10.78
N GLU A 113 3.27 15.45 10.33
CA GLU A 113 4.10 15.69 9.15
C GLU A 113 5.60 15.51 9.45
N VAL A 114 6.31 14.91 8.49
CA VAL A 114 7.76 14.73 8.49
C VAL A 114 8.30 15.30 7.17
N ILE A 115 9.16 16.31 7.27
CA ILE A 115 9.65 17.06 6.11
C ILE A 115 11.07 16.64 5.76
N SER A 116 11.32 16.51 4.46
CA SER A 116 12.66 16.24 3.95
C SER A 116 13.57 17.47 3.90
N ALA A 117 14.87 17.21 3.88
CA ALA A 117 15.84 18.15 3.34
C ALA A 117 15.46 18.53 1.89
N PRO A 118 15.86 19.72 1.38
CA PRO A 118 15.62 20.10 0.00
C PRO A 118 16.27 19.12 -0.99
N VAL A 119 15.52 18.63 -1.97
CA VAL A 119 15.96 17.56 -2.88
C VAL A 119 15.88 18.01 -4.34
N GLY A 120 16.87 17.61 -5.14
CA GLY A 120 16.95 17.91 -6.58
C GLY A 120 17.29 19.37 -6.90
N ASP A 121 17.36 19.66 -8.20
CA ASP A 121 17.77 20.99 -8.71
C ASP A 121 16.79 22.10 -8.29
N ASN A 122 15.50 21.75 -8.18
CA ASN A 122 14.44 22.66 -7.75
C ASN A 122 14.34 22.80 -6.21
N ARG A 123 15.21 22.13 -5.45
CA ARG A 123 15.26 22.18 -3.97
C ARG A 123 13.90 21.93 -3.31
N ILE A 124 13.13 20.99 -3.84
CA ILE A 124 11.78 20.66 -3.36
C ILE A 124 11.88 19.95 -2.01
N ARG A 125 10.99 20.28 -1.08
CA ARG A 125 10.86 19.56 0.20
C ARG A 125 9.68 18.59 0.10
N CYS A 126 9.98 17.29 0.16
CA CYS A 126 8.96 16.26 0.21
C CYS A 126 8.33 16.24 1.60
N ARG A 127 7.00 16.14 1.67
CA ARG A 127 6.26 16.05 2.92
C ARG A 127 5.67 14.67 3.07
N TYR A 128 6.00 14.02 4.16
CA TYR A 128 5.44 12.72 4.54
C TYR A 128 4.58 12.90 5.78
N ARG A 129 3.64 11.99 6.04
CA ARG A 129 2.87 11.95 7.27
C ARG A 129 2.87 10.56 7.89
N THR A 130 2.83 10.50 9.23
CA THR A 130 2.76 9.24 9.97
C THR A 130 1.44 8.51 9.70
N THR A 131 1.51 7.19 9.50
CA THR A 131 0.33 6.36 9.22
C THR A 131 -0.36 5.85 10.48
N ARG A 132 0.34 5.86 11.61
CA ARG A 132 -0.14 5.38 12.91
C ARG A 132 0.33 6.30 14.03
N PRO A 133 -0.36 6.32 15.17
CA PRO A 133 0.21 6.90 16.37
C PRO A 133 1.45 6.12 16.79
N LEU A 134 2.46 6.82 17.29
CA LEU A 134 3.70 6.25 17.81
C LEU A 134 3.91 6.73 19.24
N THR A 135 3.96 5.79 20.18
CA THR A 135 4.28 6.10 21.58
C THR A 135 5.80 6.08 21.78
N LEU A 136 6.36 7.25 22.04
CA LEU A 136 7.76 7.44 22.39
C LEU A 136 7.98 7.08 23.84
N GLN A 137 8.95 6.20 24.07
CA GLN A 137 9.31 5.69 25.39
C GLN A 137 10.75 6.07 25.77
N PRO A 138 11.07 6.27 27.05
CA PRO A 138 12.43 6.58 27.51
C PRO A 138 13.32 5.32 27.58
N LEU A 139 13.35 4.56 26.49
CA LEU A 139 14.08 3.30 26.36
C LEU A 139 14.81 3.25 25.02
N ALA A 140 16.00 2.66 25.01
CA ALA A 140 16.77 2.42 23.80
C ALA A 140 17.37 1.00 23.84
N LEU A 141 17.49 0.35 22.69
CA LEU A 141 18.15 -0.94 22.60
C LEU A 141 19.67 -0.72 22.58
N GLU A 142 20.36 -1.22 23.60
CA GLU A 142 21.81 -1.07 23.75
C GLU A 142 22.56 -2.21 23.05
N THR A 143 22.14 -3.45 23.27
CA THR A 143 22.73 -4.62 22.61
C THR A 143 21.68 -5.64 22.22
N ALA A 144 21.87 -6.28 21.07
CA ALA A 144 21.15 -7.47 20.67
C ALA A 144 22.14 -8.52 20.19
N SER A 145 22.06 -9.74 20.71
CA SER A 145 22.91 -10.84 20.27
C SER A 145 22.24 -12.19 20.44
N VAL A 146 22.52 -13.10 19.50
CA VAL A 146 22.12 -14.50 19.61
C VAL A 146 23.26 -15.28 20.25
N PHE A 147 22.94 -16.10 21.25
CA PHE A 147 23.88 -16.98 21.90
C PHE A 147 23.29 -18.39 22.04
N ALA A 148 24.17 -19.38 22.20
CA ALA A 148 23.78 -20.75 22.51
C ALA A 148 23.75 -20.93 24.03
N GLU A 149 22.63 -21.39 24.56
CA GLU A 149 22.54 -21.84 25.95
C GLU A 149 23.30 -23.15 26.15
N PRO A 150 23.74 -23.46 27.38
CA PRO A 150 24.41 -24.73 27.70
C PRO A 150 23.56 -25.97 27.37
N GLU A 151 22.24 -25.83 27.33
CA GLU A 151 21.28 -26.88 26.94
C GLU A 151 21.20 -27.09 25.41
N GLY A 152 21.99 -26.36 24.62
CA GLY A 152 22.03 -26.44 23.15
C GLY A 152 21.00 -25.56 22.44
N ALA A 153 20.02 -25.01 23.15
CA ALA A 153 19.03 -24.10 22.57
C ALA A 153 19.67 -22.75 22.20
N SER A 154 19.25 -22.16 21.07
CA SER A 154 19.61 -20.78 20.74
C SER A 154 18.69 -19.81 21.46
N ALA A 155 19.25 -18.71 21.97
CA ALA A 155 18.50 -17.64 22.64
C ALA A 155 18.92 -16.27 22.09
N LEU A 156 17.97 -15.34 22.01
CA LEU A 156 18.22 -13.93 21.67
C LEU A 156 18.24 -13.11 22.97
N ARG A 157 19.36 -12.44 23.23
CA ARG A 157 19.51 -11.46 24.31
C ARG A 157 19.25 -10.07 23.76
N LEU A 158 18.36 -9.33 24.40
CA LEU A 158 18.06 -7.93 24.11
C LEU A 158 18.25 -7.11 25.38
N ARG A 159 19.24 -6.22 25.39
CA ARG A 159 19.51 -5.33 26.53
C ARG A 159 19.03 -3.93 26.20
N PHE A 160 18.17 -3.40 27.06
CA PHE A 160 17.62 -2.06 26.94
C PHE A 160 18.27 -1.13 27.97
N SER A 161 18.67 0.04 27.52
CA SER A 161 19.04 1.16 28.37
C SER A 161 17.80 2.03 28.63
N CYS A 162 17.79 2.65 29.79
CA CYS A 162 16.61 3.27 30.38
C CYS A 162 16.95 4.69 30.83
N GLY A 163 16.08 5.65 30.51
CA GLY A 163 16.29 7.04 30.92
C GLY A 163 16.29 7.20 32.44
N ASN A 164 17.25 7.96 32.98
CA ASN A 164 17.41 8.12 34.43
C ASN A 164 16.26 8.90 35.08
N THR A 165 15.52 9.68 34.29
CA THR A 165 14.42 10.54 34.71
C THR A 165 13.03 9.92 34.51
N ALA A 166 12.97 8.70 34.00
CA ALA A 166 11.74 8.01 33.64
C ALA A 166 10.94 7.53 34.86
N ASP A 167 9.63 7.81 34.89
CA ASP A 167 8.71 7.27 35.87
C ASP A 167 8.09 5.95 35.37
N TRP A 168 8.73 4.84 35.71
CA TRP A 168 8.37 3.48 35.27
C TRP A 168 6.94 3.06 35.64
N ARG A 169 6.32 3.69 36.66
CA ARG A 169 4.93 3.38 37.04
C ARG A 169 3.90 3.99 36.08
N ARG A 170 4.29 5.00 35.32
CA ARG A 170 3.42 5.74 34.39
C ARG A 170 3.69 5.41 32.92
N LEU A 171 4.68 4.55 32.63
CA LEU A 171 4.99 4.14 31.26
C LEU A 171 3.99 3.11 30.77
N ASP A 172 3.44 3.35 29.58
CA ASP A 172 2.62 2.36 28.89
C ASP A 172 3.51 1.38 28.10
N LEU A 173 3.80 0.22 28.69
CA LEU A 173 4.58 -0.85 28.06
C LEU A 173 3.71 -2.01 27.57
N SER A 174 2.41 -1.76 27.32
CA SER A 174 1.46 -2.80 26.88
C SER A 174 1.81 -3.42 25.52
N ALA A 175 2.27 -2.59 24.58
CA ALA A 175 2.55 -3.00 23.21
C ALA A 175 3.71 -2.18 22.64
N LEU A 176 4.94 -2.62 22.84
CA LEU A 176 6.13 -1.93 22.33
C LEU A 176 6.36 -2.31 20.85
N PRO A 177 6.25 -1.37 19.89
CA PRO A 177 6.53 -1.67 18.49
C PRO A 177 8.04 -1.81 18.25
N VAL A 178 8.43 -2.94 17.69
CA VAL A 178 9.79 -3.25 17.26
C VAL A 178 9.79 -3.40 15.73
N TYR A 179 10.62 -2.62 15.06
CA TYR A 179 10.85 -2.71 13.62
C TYR A 179 12.11 -3.52 13.34
N LEU A 180 11.97 -4.53 12.46
CA LEU A 180 13.07 -5.38 12.04
C LEU A 180 13.76 -4.74 10.83
N ASN A 181 14.90 -4.09 11.09
CA ASN A 181 15.64 -3.26 10.16
C ASN A 181 16.89 -3.96 9.63
N ASP A 182 16.75 -4.78 8.58
CA ASP A 182 17.88 -5.38 7.87
C ASP A 182 17.46 -5.80 6.45
N ASP A 183 18.38 -6.43 5.72
CA ASP A 183 18.12 -7.12 4.46
C ASP A 183 16.99 -8.14 4.59
N ALA A 184 16.30 -8.37 3.47
CA ALA A 184 15.12 -9.20 3.41
C ALA A 184 15.30 -10.60 4.04
N PRO A 185 16.40 -11.35 3.85
CA PRO A 185 16.56 -12.67 4.47
C PRO A 185 16.58 -12.62 6.01
N LEU A 186 17.40 -11.73 6.60
CA LEU A 186 17.57 -11.64 8.05
C LEU A 186 16.30 -11.10 8.73
N ALA A 187 15.73 -10.01 8.20
CA ALA A 187 14.52 -9.42 8.76
C ALA A 187 13.33 -10.41 8.75
N SER A 188 13.20 -11.20 7.67
CA SER A 188 12.16 -12.22 7.57
C SER A 188 12.37 -13.38 8.55
N LEU A 189 13.63 -13.79 8.72
CA LEU A 189 14.01 -14.84 9.67
C LEU A 189 13.71 -14.39 11.11
N LEU A 190 14.14 -13.18 11.49
CA LEU A 190 13.81 -12.58 12.78
C LEU A 190 12.30 -12.52 13.00
N HIS A 191 11.54 -12.08 11.98
CA HIS A 191 10.08 -12.03 12.06
C HIS A 191 9.48 -13.41 12.36
N LEU A 192 9.92 -14.48 11.67
CA LEU A 192 9.48 -15.85 11.92
C LEU A 192 9.86 -16.33 13.33
N PHE A 193 11.09 -16.08 13.77
CA PHE A 193 11.59 -16.55 15.05
C PHE A 193 10.85 -15.88 16.21
N LEU A 194 10.67 -14.56 16.17
CA LEU A 194 9.97 -13.80 17.20
C LEU A 194 8.49 -14.19 17.26
N THR A 195 7.79 -14.23 16.13
CA THR A 195 6.33 -14.45 16.12
C THR A 195 5.92 -15.89 16.38
N ARG A 196 6.77 -16.89 16.06
CA ARG A 196 6.36 -18.31 16.09
C ARG A 196 7.28 -19.23 16.87
N ARG A 197 8.57 -18.92 16.98
CA ARG A 197 9.57 -19.86 17.52
C ARG A 197 10.07 -19.51 18.92
N VAL A 198 9.59 -18.44 19.54
CA VAL A 198 9.85 -18.16 20.97
C VAL A 198 9.18 -19.23 21.83
N ALA A 199 9.98 -20.00 22.56
CA ALA A 199 9.52 -21.03 23.47
C ALA A 199 9.19 -20.44 24.85
N GLN A 200 10.12 -19.62 25.37
CA GLN A 200 10.02 -19.00 26.69
C GLN A 200 10.82 -17.70 26.69
N ALA A 201 10.33 -16.69 27.38
CA ALA A 201 11.04 -15.43 27.61
C ALA A 201 11.41 -15.31 29.08
N TYR A 202 12.56 -14.71 29.33
CA TYR A 202 13.05 -14.38 30.66
C TYR A 202 13.40 -12.90 30.75
N LEU A 203 13.15 -12.31 31.91
CA LEU A 203 13.53 -10.96 32.26
C LEU A 203 14.65 -10.99 33.29
N ARG A 204 15.65 -10.15 33.08
CA ARG A 204 16.73 -9.90 34.03
C ARG A 204 16.78 -8.42 34.37
N LEU A 205 16.72 -8.15 35.67
CA LEU A 205 16.73 -6.81 36.26
C LEU A 205 18.07 -6.54 36.95
N PRO A 206 18.48 -5.27 37.10
CA PRO A 206 19.71 -4.90 37.77
C PRO A 206 19.64 -5.29 39.24
N GLY A 207 20.70 -5.92 39.76
CA GLY A 207 20.76 -6.43 41.13
C GLY A 207 20.21 -7.84 41.32
N ASN A 208 19.48 -8.39 40.34
CA ASN A 208 19.10 -9.80 40.32
C ASN A 208 20.03 -10.59 39.38
N MET A 209 20.67 -11.62 39.94
CA MET A 209 21.46 -12.56 39.15
C MET A 209 20.58 -13.59 38.43
N ASP A 210 19.39 -13.87 38.97
CA ASP A 210 18.48 -14.89 38.44
C ASP A 210 17.53 -14.33 37.38
N ARG A 211 17.34 -15.11 36.32
CA ARG A 211 16.39 -14.84 35.24
C ARG A 211 14.97 -15.20 35.67
N GLN A 212 14.03 -14.27 35.53
CA GLN A 212 12.63 -14.48 35.90
C GLN A 212 11.80 -14.83 34.65
N PRO A 213 10.99 -15.90 34.67
CA PRO A 213 10.15 -16.24 33.52
C PRO A 213 9.05 -15.18 33.33
N LEU A 214 8.86 -14.72 32.09
CA LEU A 214 7.86 -13.72 31.74
C LEU A 214 6.99 -14.23 30.58
N PRO A 215 5.65 -14.21 30.67
CA PRO A 215 4.77 -14.59 29.56
C PRO A 215 4.72 -13.48 28.51
N LEU A 216 5.79 -13.39 27.73
CA LEU A 216 5.94 -12.38 26.69
C LEU A 216 5.50 -12.93 25.34
N ARG A 217 4.83 -12.09 24.54
CA ARG A 217 4.30 -12.46 23.22
C ARG A 217 4.72 -11.43 22.17
N PHE A 218 5.16 -11.94 21.02
CA PHE A 218 5.38 -11.14 19.83
C PHE A 218 4.23 -11.31 18.85
N ARG A 219 3.57 -10.21 18.47
CA ARG A 219 2.49 -10.19 17.48
C ARG A 219 2.93 -9.43 16.25
N ALA A 220 2.67 -9.97 15.05
CA ALA A 220 2.84 -9.22 13.81
C ALA A 220 1.79 -8.09 13.73
N SER A 221 2.19 -6.85 13.99
CA SER A 221 1.30 -5.67 14.05
C SER A 221 0.98 -5.08 12.67
N ALA A 222 1.60 -5.62 11.62
CA ALA A 222 1.37 -5.21 10.25
C ALA A 222 -0.05 -5.53 9.73
N PHE A 223 -0.74 -6.46 10.37
CA PHE A 223 -2.05 -6.97 9.96
C PHE A 223 -3.21 -6.50 10.85
N ASP A 224 -2.98 -5.55 11.75
CA ASP A 224 -4.02 -4.99 12.60
C ASP A 224 -4.98 -4.12 11.78
N ASP A 225 -6.21 -3.88 12.24
CA ASP A 225 -7.18 -3.09 11.44
C ASP A 225 -6.77 -1.60 11.33
N ASP A 226 -6.06 -1.08 12.33
CA ASP A 226 -5.51 0.28 12.33
C ASP A 226 -4.15 0.35 11.60
N ALA A 227 -3.77 -0.72 10.91
CA ALA A 227 -2.46 -0.88 10.34
C ALA A 227 -2.25 -0.21 8.97
N HIS A 228 -3.33 0.24 8.34
CA HIS A 228 -3.37 0.65 6.94
C HIS A 228 -2.47 1.86 6.66
N LEU A 229 -1.79 1.85 5.49
CA LEU A 229 -0.88 2.94 5.11
C LEU A 229 -1.62 4.20 4.64
N TRP A 230 -2.87 4.05 4.26
CA TRP A 230 -3.77 5.14 3.90
C TRP A 230 -5.16 4.83 4.43
N GLU A 231 -5.98 5.86 4.59
CA GLU A 231 -7.37 5.71 5.05
C GLU A 231 -8.12 4.80 4.10
N VAL A 232 -8.69 3.73 4.64
CA VAL A 232 -9.51 2.78 3.90
C VAL A 232 -10.86 2.79 4.56
N GLU A 233 -11.89 3.11 3.78
CA GLU A 233 -13.27 2.99 4.23
C GLU A 233 -13.46 1.56 4.72
N LYS A 234 -14.02 1.40 5.94
CA LYS A 234 -14.19 0.12 6.65
C LYS A 234 -14.97 -0.88 5.80
N SER A 235 -14.27 -1.54 4.90
CA SER A 235 -14.83 -2.45 3.91
C SER A 235 -14.31 -3.85 4.19
N GLY A 236 -15.04 -4.87 3.73
CA GLY A 236 -14.61 -6.27 3.83
C GLY A 236 -13.30 -6.58 3.09
N TYR A 237 -12.75 -5.63 2.34
CA TYR A 237 -11.65 -5.82 1.41
C TYR A 237 -10.24 -5.62 2.01
N SER A 238 -10.10 -5.52 3.34
CA SER A 238 -8.80 -5.26 4.01
C SER A 238 -7.70 -6.27 3.64
N SER A 239 -8.05 -7.53 3.36
CA SER A 239 -7.07 -8.55 2.96
C SER A 239 -6.52 -8.35 1.55
N TYR A 240 -7.30 -7.78 0.63
CA TYR A 240 -6.80 -7.43 -0.71
C TYR A 240 -5.84 -6.25 -0.65
N GLN A 241 -6.08 -5.32 0.27
CA GLN A 241 -5.12 -4.24 0.53
C GLN A 241 -3.81 -4.77 1.09
N HIS A 242 -3.82 -5.73 2.01
CA HIS A 242 -2.58 -6.33 2.50
C HIS A 242 -1.74 -6.96 1.38
N LEU A 243 -2.37 -7.54 0.35
CA LEU A 243 -1.65 -8.00 -0.84
C LEU A 243 -1.01 -6.85 -1.60
N LEU A 244 -1.77 -5.78 -1.87
CA LEU A 244 -1.24 -4.60 -2.55
C LEU A 244 -0.06 -4.00 -1.78
N GLU A 245 -0.20 -3.83 -0.46
CA GLU A 245 0.86 -3.33 0.42
C GLU A 245 2.06 -4.28 0.46
N TYR A 246 1.87 -5.60 0.41
CA TYR A 246 3.00 -6.56 0.43
C TYR A 246 3.84 -6.48 -0.85
N PHE A 247 3.19 -6.38 -2.01
CA PHE A 247 3.90 -6.29 -3.28
C PHE A 247 4.51 -4.90 -3.54
N THR A 248 4.04 -3.85 -2.86
CA THR A 248 4.50 -2.47 -3.08
C THR A 248 5.43 -1.97 -1.98
N PHE A 249 5.15 -2.27 -0.70
CA PHE A 249 5.89 -1.81 0.46
C PHE A 249 5.94 -2.88 1.56
N ARG A 250 6.78 -3.89 1.32
CA ARG A 250 6.94 -5.07 2.19
C ARG A 250 7.44 -4.72 3.59
N GLU A 251 8.18 -3.63 3.73
CA GLU A 251 8.77 -3.13 4.96
C GLU A 251 7.71 -2.94 6.07
N LYS A 252 6.47 -2.60 5.69
CA LYS A 252 5.32 -2.57 6.62
C LYS A 252 5.15 -3.88 7.40
N PHE A 253 5.46 -5.02 6.79
CA PHE A 253 5.28 -6.34 7.39
C PHE A 253 6.40 -6.75 8.35
N MET A 254 7.46 -5.94 8.46
CA MET A 254 8.59 -6.18 9.36
C MET A 254 8.38 -5.58 10.76
N PHE A 255 7.17 -5.12 11.07
CA PHE A 255 6.80 -4.62 12.40
C PHE A 255 6.22 -5.74 13.27
N VAL A 256 6.77 -5.86 14.48
CA VAL A 256 6.32 -6.80 15.50
C VAL A 256 6.06 -6.02 16.79
N SER A 257 4.90 -6.25 17.40
CA SER A 257 4.57 -5.70 18.72
C SER A 257 5.00 -6.67 19.81
N LEU A 258 5.74 -6.17 20.78
CA LEU A 258 6.16 -6.84 22.00
C LEU A 258 5.09 -6.59 23.08
N GLU A 259 4.31 -7.61 23.41
CA GLU A 259 3.24 -7.60 24.41
C GLU A 259 3.66 -8.42 25.64
N GLY A 260 3.23 -8.03 26.85
CA GLY A 260 3.49 -8.76 28.10
C GLY A 260 4.42 -8.04 29.09
N LEU A 261 4.96 -6.87 28.75
CA LEU A 261 5.78 -6.07 29.65
C LEU A 261 4.94 -5.31 30.70
N GLU A 262 3.64 -5.14 30.45
CA GLU A 262 2.68 -4.53 31.37
C GLU A 262 2.47 -5.34 32.66
N GLN A 263 2.84 -6.62 32.66
CA GLN A 263 2.70 -7.53 33.80
C GLN A 263 3.88 -7.45 34.78
N VAL A 264 4.94 -6.73 34.41
CA VAL A 264 6.17 -6.61 35.21
C VAL A 264 6.02 -5.48 36.22
N ALA A 265 6.32 -5.76 37.49
CA ALA A 265 6.48 -4.73 38.51
C ALA A 265 7.86 -4.07 38.38
N TRP A 266 7.92 -2.93 37.69
CA TRP A 266 9.16 -2.19 37.47
C TRP A 266 9.64 -1.46 38.74
N PRO A 267 10.94 -1.55 39.09
CA PRO A 267 11.56 -0.73 40.14
C PRO A 267 11.48 0.78 39.86
N GLU A 268 11.62 1.61 40.90
CA GLU A 268 11.61 3.08 40.75
C GLU A 268 12.81 3.62 39.96
N THR A 269 13.97 2.97 40.09
CA THR A 269 15.17 3.29 39.32
C THR A 269 15.65 2.05 38.58
N LEU A 270 15.69 2.15 37.25
CA LEU A 270 16.08 1.07 36.36
C LEU A 270 17.08 1.61 35.34
N PRO A 271 18.40 1.38 35.50
CA PRO A 271 19.38 1.82 34.51
C PRO A 271 19.35 0.99 33.22
N TRP A 272 19.02 -0.30 33.34
CA TRP A 272 18.90 -1.23 32.21
C TRP A 272 18.02 -2.41 32.60
N PHE A 273 17.47 -3.11 31.61
CA PHE A 273 16.93 -4.46 31.78
C PHE A 273 17.29 -5.32 30.57
N GLU A 274 17.26 -6.62 30.74
CA GLU A 274 17.62 -7.58 29.69
C GLU A 274 16.50 -8.61 29.51
N LEU A 275 16.12 -8.83 28.25
CA LEU A 275 15.19 -9.86 27.82
C LEU A 275 15.97 -10.98 27.14
N GLU A 276 15.77 -12.21 27.61
CA GLU A 276 16.32 -13.41 26.99
C GLU A 276 15.18 -14.25 26.40
N LEU A 277 15.19 -14.43 25.09
CA LEU A 277 14.17 -15.16 24.35
C LEU A 277 14.74 -16.51 23.90
N ARG A 278 14.31 -17.60 24.55
CA ARG A 278 14.73 -18.95 24.16
C ARG A 278 13.90 -19.43 22.97
N PHE A 279 14.57 -19.93 21.93
CA PHE A 279 13.91 -20.44 20.74
C PHE A 279 13.64 -21.95 20.80
N THR A 280 12.63 -22.39 20.06
CA THR A 280 12.29 -23.81 19.84
C THR A 280 13.21 -24.50 18.84
N GLN A 281 13.90 -23.73 18.00
CA GLN A 281 14.81 -24.22 16.97
C GLN A 281 16.14 -23.45 17.03
N HIS A 282 17.19 -24.06 16.50
CA HIS A 282 18.51 -23.43 16.43
C HIS A 282 18.49 -22.25 15.46
N TRP A 283 19.19 -21.20 15.85
CA TRP A 283 19.45 -20.07 14.99
C TRP A 283 20.48 -20.47 13.91
N PRO A 284 20.24 -20.19 12.61
CA PRO A 284 21.21 -20.47 11.57
C PRO A 284 22.49 -19.65 11.77
N HIS A 285 23.65 -20.29 11.69
CA HIS A 285 24.95 -19.67 11.99
C HIS A 285 25.37 -18.63 10.95
N ASP A 286 24.78 -18.66 9.75
CA ASP A 286 25.08 -17.75 8.65
C ASP A 286 24.61 -16.31 8.92
N PHE A 287 23.75 -16.13 9.92
CA PHE A 287 23.14 -14.84 10.24
C PHE A 287 23.60 -14.33 11.60
N THR A 288 24.20 -13.15 11.62
CA THR A 288 24.53 -12.41 12.86
C THR A 288 23.45 -11.39 13.17
N VAL A 289 23.07 -11.26 14.44
CA VAL A 289 22.12 -10.25 14.90
C VAL A 289 22.86 -9.18 15.69
N SER A 290 22.57 -7.91 15.41
CA SER A 290 23.05 -6.73 16.12
C SER A 290 21.89 -5.84 16.57
N GLU A 291 22.20 -4.85 17.41
CA GLU A 291 21.25 -3.82 17.87
C GLU A 291 20.69 -2.96 16.74
N GLU A 292 21.38 -2.91 15.59
CA GLU A 292 20.90 -2.15 14.43
C GLU A 292 19.72 -2.82 13.72
N ASN A 293 19.58 -4.13 13.92
CA ASN A 293 18.54 -4.96 13.30
C ASN A 293 17.18 -4.82 13.97
N LEU A 294 17.14 -4.39 15.23
CA LEU A 294 15.91 -4.19 15.96
C LEU A 294 15.85 -2.72 16.38
N ARG A 295 15.05 -1.94 15.66
CA ARG A 295 14.85 -0.52 15.96
C ARG A 295 13.52 -0.33 16.68
N LEU A 296 13.53 0.60 17.63
CA LEU A 296 12.36 1.03 18.37
C LEU A 296 11.91 2.39 17.82
N HIS A 297 10.73 2.86 18.22
CA HIS A 297 10.25 4.22 17.87
C HIS A 297 10.18 4.47 16.36
N CYS A 298 9.82 3.43 15.62
CA CYS A 298 9.72 3.44 14.17
C CYS A 298 8.26 3.52 13.73
N VAL A 299 7.99 4.26 12.65
CA VAL A 299 6.65 4.38 12.08
C VAL A 299 6.73 4.43 10.55
N PRO A 300 5.82 3.74 9.82
CA PRO A 300 5.71 3.94 8.40
C PRO A 300 5.10 5.31 8.10
N VAL A 301 5.69 6.01 7.15
CA VAL A 301 5.25 7.33 6.68
C VAL A 301 4.93 7.27 5.20
N VAL A 302 3.93 8.04 4.78
CA VAL A 302 3.48 8.14 3.39
C VAL A 302 3.59 9.57 2.89
N ASN A 303 3.97 9.76 1.63
CA ASN A 303 4.03 11.06 0.97
C ASN A 303 2.61 11.54 0.64
N LEU A 304 1.90 11.98 1.67
CA LEU A 304 0.59 12.59 1.59
C LEU A 304 0.60 13.82 2.48
N PHE A 305 0.15 14.95 1.93
CA PHE A 305 0.09 16.21 2.65
C PHE A 305 -1.16 16.98 2.27
N ARG A 306 -1.58 17.89 3.13
CA ARG A 306 -2.74 18.74 2.86
C ARG A 306 -2.42 19.73 1.74
N LEU A 307 -3.32 19.81 0.77
CA LEU A 307 -3.30 20.77 -0.32
C LEU A 307 -4.53 21.66 -0.25
N ASP A 308 -4.31 22.95 -0.42
CA ASP A 308 -5.39 23.90 -0.66
C ASP A 308 -5.69 23.92 -2.16
N ALA A 309 -6.97 23.95 -2.52
CA ALA A 309 -7.39 24.06 -3.91
C ALA A 309 -7.59 25.53 -4.31
N ARG A 310 -7.47 25.83 -5.60
CA ARG A 310 -7.99 27.10 -6.12
C ARG A 310 -9.50 27.14 -5.92
N PRO A 311 -10.08 28.27 -5.46
CA PRO A 311 -11.53 28.41 -5.34
C PRO A 311 -12.20 28.07 -6.67
N LEU A 312 -13.19 27.18 -6.62
CA LEU A 312 -13.85 26.68 -7.82
C LEU A 312 -15.18 27.42 -8.01
N ALA A 313 -15.24 28.27 -9.04
CA ALA A 313 -16.48 28.93 -9.44
C ALA A 313 -17.37 27.97 -10.23
N ILE A 314 -18.65 27.87 -9.84
CA ILE A 314 -19.65 27.06 -10.54
C ILE A 314 -20.05 27.78 -11.84
N ASN A 315 -20.16 27.02 -12.92
CA ASN A 315 -20.63 27.52 -14.22
C ASN A 315 -21.92 26.79 -14.63
N ALA A 316 -22.88 27.53 -15.18
CA ALA A 316 -24.17 27.01 -15.62
C ALA A 316 -24.03 25.93 -16.71
N GLU A 317 -23.03 26.06 -17.58
CA GLU A 317 -22.85 25.21 -18.76
C GLU A 317 -22.05 23.91 -18.49
N GLN A 318 -21.43 23.78 -17.32
CA GLN A 318 -20.49 22.69 -17.02
C GLN A 318 -20.88 21.93 -15.75
N THR A 319 -20.77 20.61 -15.80
CA THR A 319 -20.95 19.70 -14.64
C THR A 319 -19.63 19.16 -14.09
N ASP A 320 -18.59 19.21 -14.91
CA ASP A 320 -17.30 18.58 -14.69
C ASP A 320 -16.23 19.65 -14.58
N TYR A 321 -15.57 19.71 -13.44
CA TYR A 321 -14.61 20.76 -13.11
C TYR A 321 -13.22 20.17 -12.91
N ARG A 322 -12.25 20.67 -13.68
CA ARG A 322 -10.84 20.28 -13.49
C ARG A 322 -10.28 20.95 -12.23
N LEU A 323 -9.81 20.14 -11.29
CA LEU A 323 -9.20 20.66 -10.07
C LEU A 323 -7.75 21.08 -10.30
N GLN A 324 -7.37 22.20 -9.68
CA GLN A 324 -6.01 22.71 -9.70
C GLN A 324 -5.60 23.09 -8.26
N PRO A 325 -4.43 22.63 -7.79
CA PRO A 325 -3.93 23.04 -6.48
C PRO A 325 -3.64 24.55 -6.45
N LEU A 326 -3.87 25.17 -5.30
CA LEU A 326 -3.59 26.57 -5.04
C LEU A 326 -2.08 26.74 -4.84
N ARG A 327 -1.41 27.33 -5.84
CA ARG A 327 0.02 27.69 -5.83
C ARG A 327 0.93 26.56 -5.33
N ASP A 328 1.47 25.79 -6.28
CA ASP A 328 2.80 25.20 -6.11
C ASP A 328 3.63 25.63 -7.32
N ASP A 329 4.74 26.33 -7.08
CA ASP A 329 5.82 26.46 -8.08
C ASP A 329 6.49 25.08 -8.32
N ASP A 330 6.08 24.04 -7.58
CA ASP A 330 6.51 22.67 -7.74
C ASP A 330 5.75 21.98 -8.90
N PRO A 331 6.43 21.68 -10.02
CA PRO A 331 5.81 20.94 -11.10
C PRO A 331 5.49 19.50 -10.72
N HIS A 332 5.92 18.96 -9.58
CA HIS A 332 5.75 17.56 -9.20
C HIS A 332 4.55 17.29 -8.29
N THR A 333 3.78 18.30 -7.88
CA THR A 333 2.59 18.11 -7.04
C THR A 333 1.41 17.52 -7.83
N GLU A 334 0.85 16.42 -7.33
CA GLU A 334 -0.33 15.73 -7.88
C GLU A 334 -1.43 15.62 -6.81
N ILE A 335 -2.69 15.70 -7.24
CA ILE A 335 -3.85 15.55 -6.35
C ILE A 335 -4.11 14.06 -6.13
N PHE A 336 -4.01 13.60 -4.88
CA PHE A 336 -4.27 12.21 -4.50
C PHE A 336 -5.77 11.96 -4.22
N ALA A 337 -6.41 12.85 -3.45
CA ALA A 337 -7.82 12.72 -3.09
C ALA A 337 -8.47 14.08 -2.83
N VAL A 338 -9.79 14.12 -3.00
CA VAL A 338 -10.65 15.21 -2.53
C VAL A 338 -11.24 14.76 -1.20
N GLU A 339 -10.89 15.44 -0.11
CA GLU A 339 -11.33 15.08 1.25
C GLU A 339 -12.72 15.65 1.52
N SER A 340 -12.94 16.93 1.19
CA SER A 340 -14.24 17.57 1.36
C SER A 340 -14.49 18.68 0.34
N VAL A 341 -15.77 18.88 0.05
CA VAL A 341 -16.30 19.93 -0.84
C VAL A 341 -17.39 20.67 -0.09
N ALA A 342 -17.20 21.96 0.15
CA ALA A 342 -18.16 22.83 0.83
C ALA A 342 -18.66 23.93 -0.12
N ALA A 343 -19.91 24.35 0.08
CA ALA A 343 -20.56 25.33 -0.78
C ALA A 343 -19.95 26.74 -0.68
N SER A 344 -19.34 27.07 0.46
CA SER A 344 -18.64 28.33 0.70
C SER A 344 -17.48 28.12 1.68
N PHE A 345 -16.71 29.18 1.95
CA PHE A 345 -15.59 29.17 2.91
C PHE A 345 -16.04 29.37 4.37
N GLU A 346 -17.33 29.52 4.64
CA GLU A 346 -17.88 29.68 5.99
C GLU A 346 -17.81 28.36 6.78
N GLU A 347 -17.64 28.42 8.11
CA GLU A 347 -17.53 27.21 8.94
C GLU A 347 -18.81 26.36 8.95
N ASP A 348 -19.97 27.01 8.90
CA ASP A 348 -21.30 26.40 8.81
C ASP A 348 -21.75 26.10 7.36
N ALA A 349 -20.84 26.25 6.40
CA ALA A 349 -21.15 25.98 5.00
C ALA A 349 -21.61 24.54 4.81
N LEU A 350 -22.74 24.41 4.13
CA LEU A 350 -23.31 23.12 3.75
C LEU A 350 -22.32 22.33 2.87
N ARG A 351 -22.03 21.09 3.28
CA ARG A 351 -21.06 20.20 2.63
C ARG A 351 -21.71 19.27 1.62
N TYR A 352 -21.02 19.02 0.51
CA TYR A 352 -21.42 18.02 -0.47
C TYR A 352 -21.07 16.63 0.07
N THR A 353 -22.00 15.68 -0.08
CA THR A 353 -21.75 14.29 0.31
C THR A 353 -21.01 13.55 -0.81
N SER A 354 -19.99 12.78 -0.49
CA SER A 354 -19.35 11.90 -1.49
C SER A 354 -20.36 10.89 -2.01
N PHE A 355 -20.49 10.78 -3.34
CA PHE A 355 -21.41 9.84 -3.98
C PHE A 355 -21.16 8.37 -3.54
N ARG A 356 -19.93 8.04 -3.13
CA ARG A 356 -19.52 6.69 -2.71
C ARG A 356 -20.23 6.21 -1.44
N LEU A 357 -20.44 7.11 -0.49
CA LEU A 357 -21.08 6.79 0.80
C LEU A 357 -22.55 6.40 0.63
N PHE A 358 -23.20 6.82 -0.46
CA PHE A 358 -24.62 6.61 -0.71
C PHE A 358 -24.91 5.24 -1.36
N GLU A 359 -24.15 4.84 -2.38
CA GLU A 359 -24.42 3.58 -3.09
C GLU A 359 -23.99 2.31 -2.34
N GLN A 360 -22.98 2.40 -1.45
CA GLN A 360 -22.59 1.27 -0.59
C GLN A 360 -23.74 0.82 0.35
N GLN A 361 -24.74 1.68 0.59
CA GLN A 361 -25.92 1.35 1.40
C GLN A 361 -27.09 0.77 0.58
N GLY A 362 -26.91 0.53 -0.73
CA GLY A 362 -27.93 -0.08 -1.59
C GLY A 362 -29.07 0.90 -1.90
N GLY A 363 -28.90 1.67 -2.98
CA GLY A 363 -29.75 2.79 -3.41
C GLY A 363 -31.22 2.48 -3.77
N MET A 364 -31.94 1.67 -3.01
CA MET A 364 -33.38 1.41 -3.20
C MET A 364 -34.30 2.58 -2.81
N TYR A 365 -33.79 3.66 -2.19
CA TYR A 365 -34.60 4.84 -1.89
C TYR A 365 -34.21 6.02 -2.79
N ARG A 366 -34.86 6.13 -3.95
CA ARG A 366 -34.83 7.33 -4.82
C ARG A 366 -35.18 8.63 -4.07
N ARG A 367 -35.84 8.52 -2.92
CA ARG A 367 -36.29 9.63 -2.04
C ARG A 367 -35.22 10.11 -1.03
N GLU A 368 -34.13 9.39 -0.84
CA GLU A 368 -33.07 9.74 0.13
C GLU A 368 -31.78 10.22 -0.55
N ARG A 369 -31.81 10.49 -1.86
CA ARG A 369 -30.66 11.08 -2.54
C ARG A 369 -30.34 12.44 -1.91
N PRO A 370 -29.11 12.65 -1.41
CA PRO A 370 -28.75 13.93 -0.82
C PRO A 370 -28.89 15.02 -1.87
N ALA A 371 -29.37 16.19 -1.43
CA ALA A 371 -29.60 17.33 -2.32
C ALA A 371 -28.30 17.85 -2.98
N ARG A 372 -27.13 17.51 -2.41
CA ARG A 372 -25.79 17.83 -2.90
C ARG A 372 -24.87 16.62 -2.78
N TYR A 373 -24.32 16.17 -3.90
CA TYR A 373 -23.30 15.14 -3.92
C TYR A 373 -22.19 15.47 -4.89
N PHE A 374 -21.02 14.87 -4.67
CA PHE A 374 -19.90 14.98 -5.59
C PHE A 374 -19.30 13.61 -5.91
N HIS A 375 -18.75 13.51 -7.12
CA HIS A 375 -17.98 12.37 -7.59
C HIS A 375 -16.63 12.86 -8.12
N THR A 376 -15.61 12.01 -8.06
CA THR A 376 -14.26 12.34 -8.52
C THR A 376 -13.83 11.33 -9.57
N ARG A 377 -13.36 11.84 -10.71
CA ARG A 377 -12.77 11.05 -11.79
C ARG A 377 -11.30 11.39 -11.93
N VAL A 378 -10.44 10.38 -11.98
CA VAL A 378 -9.01 10.55 -12.20
C VAL A 378 -8.68 10.03 -13.58
N GLN A 379 -8.00 10.83 -14.39
CA GLN A 379 -7.55 10.43 -15.73
C GLN A 379 -6.07 10.77 -15.89
N ARG A 380 -5.33 9.93 -16.62
CA ARG A 380 -3.95 10.28 -17.00
C ARG A 380 -3.98 11.26 -18.17
N GLY A 381 -3.38 12.43 -17.98
CA GLY A 381 -3.16 13.40 -19.04
C GLY A 381 -2.04 12.96 -20.00
N PRO A 382 -1.87 13.67 -21.13
CA PRO A 382 -0.82 13.37 -22.12
C PRO A 382 0.61 13.48 -21.57
N SER A 383 0.81 14.25 -20.49
CA SER A 383 2.09 14.37 -19.79
C SER A 383 2.41 13.18 -18.87
N GLY A 384 1.51 12.19 -18.79
CA GLY A 384 1.61 11.04 -17.88
C GLY A 384 1.13 11.32 -16.45
N ARG A 385 0.79 12.57 -16.13
CA ARG A 385 0.31 12.99 -14.80
C ARG A 385 -1.17 12.68 -14.62
N THR A 386 -1.58 12.49 -13.37
CA THR A 386 -3.00 12.34 -13.03
C THR A 386 -3.70 13.69 -12.98
N GLU A 387 -4.76 13.84 -13.75
CA GLU A 387 -5.69 14.97 -13.71
C GLU A 387 -6.96 14.55 -12.96
N THR A 388 -7.31 15.30 -11.91
CA THR A 388 -8.49 15.04 -11.09
C THR A 388 -9.63 15.98 -11.52
N TRP A 389 -10.77 15.37 -11.84
CA TRP A 389 -12.00 16.04 -12.21
C TRP A 389 -13.03 15.86 -11.12
N LEU A 390 -13.69 16.95 -10.73
CA LEU A 390 -14.79 16.99 -9.79
C LEU A 390 -16.10 17.09 -10.56
N ILE A 391 -17.00 16.14 -10.31
CA ILE A 391 -18.34 16.10 -10.90
C ILE A 391 -19.32 16.39 -9.78
N LEU A 392 -20.13 17.42 -9.95
CA LEU A 392 -21.13 17.84 -8.96
C LEU A 392 -22.53 17.45 -9.42
N GLY A 393 -23.40 17.10 -8.47
CA GLY A 393 -24.77 16.73 -8.77
C GLY A 393 -25.71 16.85 -7.57
N GLY A 394 -27.01 16.79 -7.85
CA GLY A 394 -28.08 16.86 -6.85
C GLY A 394 -29.05 18.02 -7.12
N GLU A 395 -30.28 17.92 -6.59
CA GLU A 395 -31.34 18.91 -6.86
C GLU A 395 -31.01 20.32 -6.34
N ALA A 396 -30.25 20.44 -5.25
CA ALA A 396 -29.79 21.73 -4.76
C ALA A 396 -28.65 22.28 -5.62
N PHE A 397 -27.71 21.43 -6.04
CA PHE A 397 -26.66 21.84 -6.99
C PHE A 397 -27.25 22.34 -8.31
N GLU A 398 -28.29 21.69 -8.85
CA GLU A 398 -28.95 22.17 -10.08
C GLU A 398 -29.57 23.56 -9.92
N ARG A 399 -30.02 23.94 -8.72
CA ARG A 399 -30.49 25.30 -8.43
C ARG A 399 -29.32 26.29 -8.30
N GLU A 400 -28.26 25.91 -7.58
CA GLU A 400 -27.02 26.69 -7.47
C GLU A 400 -26.34 26.88 -8.82
N ARG A 401 -26.47 25.93 -9.74
CA ARG A 401 -25.93 26.03 -11.09
C ARG A 401 -26.63 27.12 -11.91
N LEU A 402 -27.93 27.36 -11.67
CA LEU A 402 -28.70 28.41 -12.33
C LEU A 402 -28.45 29.80 -11.71
N GLN A 403 -28.04 29.84 -10.44
CA GLN A 403 -27.66 31.04 -9.71
C GLN A 403 -26.35 30.78 -8.96
N PRO A 404 -25.20 30.89 -9.64
CA PRO A 404 -23.91 30.59 -9.01
C PRO A 404 -23.66 31.59 -7.88
N ASP A 405 -23.65 31.07 -6.65
CA ASP A 405 -23.26 31.78 -5.43
C ASP A 405 -21.72 31.84 -5.29
N ASP A 406 -21.24 31.98 -4.05
CA ASP A 406 -19.83 31.98 -3.67
C ASP A 406 -19.03 30.77 -4.24
N PRO A 407 -17.71 30.94 -4.44
CA PRO A 407 -16.87 29.86 -4.90
C PRO A 407 -16.79 28.70 -3.88
N LEU A 408 -16.75 27.47 -4.40
CA LEU A 408 -16.66 26.26 -3.61
C LEU A 408 -15.31 26.18 -2.89
N ALA A 409 -15.36 25.84 -1.60
CA ALA A 409 -14.18 25.54 -0.80
C ALA A 409 -13.88 24.04 -0.87
N LEU A 410 -12.65 23.70 -1.27
CA LEU A 410 -12.21 22.32 -1.47
C LEU A 410 -11.00 22.03 -0.57
N SER A 411 -11.04 20.90 0.12
CA SER A 411 -9.90 20.36 0.85
C SER A 411 -9.35 19.15 0.10
N LEU A 412 -8.07 19.21 -0.27
CA LEU A 412 -7.40 18.20 -1.09
C LEU A 412 -6.27 17.54 -0.30
N THR A 413 -6.00 16.27 -0.60
CA THR A 413 -4.74 15.62 -0.25
C THR A 413 -3.85 15.58 -1.49
N GLY A 414 -2.61 16.03 -1.35
CA GLY A 414 -1.57 15.97 -2.37
C GLY A 414 -0.55 14.88 -2.15
N THR A 415 0.18 14.57 -3.21
CA THR A 415 1.40 13.77 -3.19
C THR A 415 2.42 14.36 -4.15
N ASN A 416 3.71 14.17 -3.90
CA ASN A 416 4.71 14.42 -4.92
C ASN A 416 4.70 13.24 -5.90
N GLY A 417 4.30 13.49 -7.15
CA GLY A 417 4.19 12.51 -8.23
C GLY A 417 5.55 12.05 -8.76
N CYS A 418 5.71 12.03 -10.08
CA CYS A 418 6.95 11.59 -10.74
C CYS A 418 8.15 12.52 -10.46
N LEU A 419 8.79 12.36 -9.31
CA LEU A 419 10.13 12.85 -9.02
C LEU A 419 11.17 11.87 -9.61
N PRO A 420 12.33 12.35 -10.11
CA PRO A 420 13.37 11.45 -10.59
C PRO A 420 13.80 10.46 -9.51
N ARG A 421 13.96 9.17 -9.88
CA ARG A 421 14.33 8.09 -8.94
C ARG A 421 15.59 8.40 -8.13
N LYS A 422 16.59 9.05 -8.74
CA LYS A 422 17.83 9.46 -8.05
C LYS A 422 17.55 10.48 -6.94
N THR A 423 16.67 11.43 -7.21
CA THR A 423 16.20 12.45 -6.26
C THR A 423 15.50 11.77 -5.08
N LEU A 424 14.53 10.89 -5.35
CA LEU A 424 13.80 10.17 -4.29
C LEU A 424 14.70 9.31 -3.39
N GLN A 425 15.73 8.66 -3.94
CA GLN A 425 16.69 7.86 -3.16
C GLN A 425 17.59 8.70 -2.26
N SER A 426 17.79 9.97 -2.58
CA SER A 426 18.56 10.93 -1.76
C SER A 426 17.72 11.70 -0.74
N VAL A 427 16.41 11.43 -0.65
CA VAL A 427 15.52 12.09 0.31
C VAL A 427 15.96 11.70 1.72
N LEU A 428 16.32 12.70 2.52
CA LEU A 428 16.59 12.57 3.95
C LEU A 428 15.47 13.27 4.71
N LEU A 429 14.77 12.51 5.56
CA LEU A 429 13.77 13.07 6.46
C LEU A 429 14.46 13.48 7.76
N GLU A 430 14.37 14.77 8.08
CA GLU A 430 15.16 15.37 9.17
C GLU A 430 14.29 16.08 10.20
N GLN A 431 13.10 16.54 9.81
CA GLN A 431 12.28 17.40 10.66
C GLN A 431 10.88 16.81 10.88
N LEU A 432 10.54 16.57 12.14
CA LEU A 432 9.16 16.30 12.58
C LEU A 432 8.44 17.63 12.81
N CYS A 433 7.26 17.79 12.23
CA CYS A 433 6.43 18.97 12.38
C CYS A 433 5.35 18.70 13.43
N GLY A 434 5.39 19.41 14.56
CA GLY A 434 4.40 19.30 15.63
C GLY A 434 4.81 20.03 16.90
N THR A 435 3.89 20.11 17.86
CA THR A 435 4.08 20.71 19.19
C THR A 435 4.62 19.71 20.21
N GLN A 436 5.53 18.83 19.80
CA GLN A 436 6.18 17.89 20.73
C GLN A 436 7.12 18.69 21.63
N GLN A 437 7.05 18.48 22.94
CA GLN A 437 7.87 19.22 23.91
C GLN A 437 9.30 18.66 23.99
N THR A 438 9.52 17.47 23.44
CA THR A 438 10.78 16.72 23.56
C THR A 438 11.60 16.81 22.27
N PRO A 439 12.93 17.01 22.36
CA PRO A 439 13.80 16.94 21.19
C PRO A 439 13.89 15.49 20.70
N VAL A 440 13.57 15.28 19.42
CA VAL A 440 13.62 13.98 18.76
C VAL A 440 14.58 14.02 17.57
N ARG A 441 15.26 12.90 17.30
CA ARG A 441 16.04 12.70 16.08
C ARG A 441 15.22 11.88 15.09
N VAL A 442 15.04 12.43 13.89
CA VAL A 442 14.37 11.73 12.78
C VAL A 442 15.43 11.16 11.84
N ARG A 443 15.29 9.88 11.48
CA ARG A 443 16.12 9.25 10.44
C ARG A 443 15.32 8.28 9.58
N ASN A 444 15.73 8.15 8.32
CA ASN A 444 15.19 7.15 7.40
C ASN A 444 15.85 5.79 7.67
N LEU A 445 15.04 4.75 7.78
CA LEU A 445 15.52 3.37 7.91
C LEU A 445 15.53 2.62 6.59
N CYS A 446 14.58 2.92 5.70
CA CYS A 446 14.58 2.42 4.34
C CYS A 446 14.61 3.56 3.33
N ARG A 447 14.92 3.23 2.07
CA ARG A 447 14.86 4.19 0.97
C ARG A 447 13.39 4.42 0.60
N PRO A 448 12.94 5.67 0.40
CA PRO A 448 11.58 5.94 -0.02
C PRO A 448 11.22 5.17 -1.30
N SER A 449 10.05 4.54 -1.31
CA SER A 449 9.54 3.80 -2.45
C SER A 449 9.19 4.74 -3.61
N ILE A 450 9.13 4.20 -4.82
CA ILE A 450 8.74 4.97 -6.00
C ILE A 450 7.21 4.97 -6.06
N PRO A 451 6.55 6.13 -6.34
CA PRO A 451 5.12 6.16 -6.58
C PRO A 451 4.71 5.14 -7.65
N CYS A 452 3.71 4.32 -7.35
CA CYS A 452 3.23 3.27 -8.24
C CYS A 452 1.86 3.65 -8.78
N TYR A 453 1.75 3.79 -10.09
CA TYR A 453 0.47 4.11 -10.72
C TYR A 453 -0.27 2.82 -11.11
N PRO A 454 -1.62 2.81 -11.07
CA PRO A 454 -2.38 1.64 -11.48
C PRO A 454 -2.06 1.27 -12.94
N PRO A 455 -1.88 -0.02 -13.25
CA PRO A 455 -1.52 -0.46 -14.59
C PRO A 455 -2.67 -0.18 -15.57
N SER A 456 -2.33 0.35 -16.73
CA SER A 456 -3.27 0.69 -17.81
C SER A 456 -3.31 -0.41 -18.88
N GLU A 457 -3.17 -1.68 -18.48
CA GLU A 457 -3.17 -2.81 -19.40
C GLU A 457 -4.60 -3.20 -19.82
N ASN A 458 -4.72 -3.76 -21.03
CA ASN A 458 -6.01 -4.15 -21.58
C ASN A 458 -6.73 -5.16 -20.64
N ARG A 459 -8.00 -4.87 -20.33
CA ARG A 459 -8.89 -5.65 -19.45
C ARG A 459 -8.42 -5.83 -18.01
N PHE A 460 -7.48 -5.03 -17.51
CA PHE A 460 -7.01 -5.11 -16.13
C PHE A 460 -8.18 -4.99 -15.12
N HIS A 461 -9.04 -4.00 -15.31
CA HIS A 461 -10.24 -3.78 -14.48
C HIS A 461 -11.21 -4.97 -14.50
N TRP A 462 -11.39 -5.62 -15.65
CA TRP A 462 -12.24 -6.80 -15.76
C TRP A 462 -11.66 -8.01 -15.02
N LYS A 463 -10.34 -8.22 -15.09
CA LYS A 463 -9.66 -9.27 -14.31
C LYS A 463 -9.83 -9.02 -12.81
N LEU A 464 -9.76 -7.76 -12.39
CA LEU A 464 -10.01 -7.37 -11.01
C LEU A 464 -11.46 -7.70 -10.59
N LEU A 465 -12.46 -7.26 -11.35
CA LEU A 465 -13.86 -7.54 -11.02
C LEU A 465 -14.17 -9.04 -11.00
N SER A 466 -13.57 -9.81 -11.93
CA SER A 466 -13.78 -11.25 -12.01
C SER A 466 -13.31 -12.01 -10.77
N HIS A 467 -12.20 -11.60 -10.14
CA HIS A 467 -11.67 -12.34 -8.98
C HIS A 467 -12.37 -12.00 -7.66
N LEU A 468 -13.05 -10.85 -7.58
CA LEU A 468 -13.80 -10.46 -6.37
C LEU A 468 -15.05 -11.33 -6.13
N GLY A 469 -15.49 -12.11 -7.12
CA GLY A 469 -16.63 -13.03 -6.97
C GLY A 469 -16.32 -14.22 -6.06
N SER A 470 -17.26 -14.60 -5.19
CA SER A 470 -17.10 -15.74 -4.28
C SER A 470 -16.89 -17.08 -4.99
N SER A 471 -17.44 -17.24 -6.20
CA SER A 471 -17.25 -18.42 -7.05
C SER A 471 -15.83 -18.55 -7.61
N PHE A 472 -15.02 -17.48 -7.56
CA PHE A 472 -13.67 -17.47 -8.11
C PHE A 472 -12.74 -18.46 -7.40
N LEU A 473 -13.01 -18.78 -6.12
CA LEU A 473 -12.26 -19.78 -5.37
C LEU A 473 -12.14 -21.10 -6.13
N TRP A 474 -13.20 -21.58 -6.78
CA TRP A 474 -13.18 -22.86 -7.48
C TRP A 474 -12.32 -22.86 -8.75
N MET A 475 -12.11 -21.70 -9.36
CA MET A 475 -11.22 -21.53 -10.52
C MET A 475 -9.74 -21.41 -10.12
N MET A 476 -9.45 -21.11 -8.85
CA MET A 476 -8.07 -20.97 -8.35
C MET A 476 -7.38 -22.32 -8.06
N ASN A 477 -7.91 -23.44 -8.54
CA ASN A 477 -7.30 -24.78 -8.41
C ASN A 477 -6.11 -25.01 -9.37
N ASN A 478 -5.52 -23.95 -9.92
CA ASN A 478 -4.40 -23.98 -10.84
C ASN A 478 -3.39 -22.89 -10.44
N ALA A 479 -2.10 -23.24 -10.44
CA ALA A 479 -1.01 -22.32 -10.17
C ALA A 479 -0.98 -21.12 -11.13
N GLU A 480 -1.34 -21.30 -12.40
CA GLU A 480 -1.41 -20.19 -13.37
C GLU A 480 -2.47 -19.15 -12.98
N VAL A 481 -3.65 -19.61 -12.55
CA VAL A 481 -4.73 -18.71 -12.14
C VAL A 481 -4.31 -17.94 -10.88
N LEU A 482 -3.79 -18.64 -9.86
CA LEU A 482 -3.32 -17.98 -8.64
C LEU A 482 -2.19 -16.97 -8.92
N ARG A 483 -1.21 -17.32 -9.78
CA ARG A 483 -0.14 -16.41 -10.19
C ARG A 483 -0.70 -15.17 -10.89
N ASN A 484 -1.62 -15.34 -11.84
CA ASN A 484 -2.22 -14.24 -12.58
C ASN A 484 -3.06 -13.33 -11.67
N THR A 485 -3.80 -13.89 -10.71
CA THR A 485 -4.57 -13.12 -9.73
C THR A 485 -3.64 -12.31 -8.81
N LEU A 486 -2.58 -12.93 -8.28
CA LEU A 486 -1.63 -12.23 -7.42
C LEU A 486 -0.80 -11.18 -8.20
N ALA A 487 -0.54 -11.42 -9.48
CA ALA A 487 0.14 -10.47 -10.36
C ALA A 487 -0.63 -9.15 -10.52
N LEU A 488 -1.97 -9.15 -10.36
CA LEU A 488 -2.77 -7.92 -10.39
C LEU A 488 -2.31 -6.92 -9.32
N TYR A 489 -1.81 -7.39 -8.18
CA TYR A 489 -1.34 -6.55 -7.07
C TYR A 489 0.13 -6.12 -7.19
N ASN A 490 0.88 -6.65 -8.16
CA ASN A 490 2.30 -6.36 -8.34
C ASN A 490 2.52 -5.11 -9.19
N TRP A 491 2.14 -3.94 -8.67
CA TRP A 491 2.25 -2.66 -9.41
C TRP A 491 3.69 -2.13 -9.50
N ALA A 492 4.54 -2.49 -8.53
CA ALA A 492 5.94 -2.09 -8.52
C ALA A 492 6.80 -2.82 -9.57
N ASP A 493 6.26 -3.89 -10.18
CA ASP A 493 6.90 -4.72 -11.21
C ASP A 493 8.32 -5.17 -10.86
N SER A 494 8.54 -5.49 -9.58
CA SER A 494 9.85 -5.91 -9.07
C SER A 494 10.19 -7.34 -9.48
N ASP A 495 11.43 -7.58 -9.91
CA ASP A 495 11.94 -8.92 -10.25
C ASP A 495 11.85 -9.88 -9.06
N VAL A 496 11.99 -9.38 -7.83
CA VAL A 496 11.83 -10.20 -6.62
C VAL A 496 10.39 -10.70 -6.49
N ASN A 497 9.41 -9.84 -6.76
CA ASN A 497 8.00 -10.24 -6.73
C ASN A 497 7.67 -11.22 -7.84
N ARG A 498 8.20 -11.00 -9.06
CA ARG A 498 8.06 -11.95 -10.17
C ARG A 498 8.65 -13.32 -9.84
N ARG A 499 9.82 -13.36 -9.20
CA ARG A 499 10.43 -14.63 -8.72
C ARG A 499 9.54 -15.33 -7.70
N ARG A 500 9.03 -14.62 -6.68
CA ARG A 500 8.09 -15.18 -5.69
C ARG A 500 6.83 -15.77 -6.35
N LEU A 501 6.24 -15.03 -7.29
CA LEU A 501 5.07 -15.51 -8.03
C LEU A 501 5.40 -16.76 -8.86
N ASN A 502 6.54 -16.77 -9.55
CA ASN A 502 7.00 -17.94 -10.30
C ASN A 502 7.36 -19.14 -9.40
N GLY A 503 7.62 -18.91 -8.10
CA GLY A 503 7.80 -19.95 -7.09
C GLY A 503 6.54 -20.74 -6.76
N ILE A 504 5.36 -20.32 -7.22
CA ILE A 504 4.12 -21.11 -7.09
C ILE A 504 4.11 -22.18 -8.17
N LEU A 505 4.35 -23.43 -7.76
CA LEU A 505 4.48 -24.57 -8.68
C LEU A 505 3.14 -25.26 -8.96
N ARG A 506 2.36 -25.52 -7.90
CA ARG A 506 1.10 -26.29 -7.99
C ARG A 506 0.10 -25.76 -6.96
N VAL A 507 -1.19 -25.80 -7.30
CA VAL A 507 -2.30 -25.51 -6.40
C VAL A 507 -3.32 -26.62 -6.55
N GLU A 508 -3.76 -27.21 -5.45
CA GLU A 508 -4.76 -28.27 -5.43
C GLU A 508 -5.82 -27.99 -4.37
N HIS A 509 -7.07 -28.36 -4.66
CA HIS A 509 -8.17 -28.24 -3.72
C HIS A 509 -8.64 -29.62 -3.30
N HIS A 510 -8.63 -29.88 -2.00
CA HIS A 510 -9.18 -31.11 -1.43
C HIS A 510 -10.43 -30.78 -0.62
N ARG A 511 -11.52 -31.49 -0.90
CA ARG A 511 -12.75 -31.34 -0.13
C ARG A 511 -12.57 -31.95 1.25
N LEU A 512 -12.88 -31.18 2.28
CA LEU A 512 -12.91 -31.62 3.67
C LEU A 512 -14.36 -31.71 4.14
N GLU A 513 -14.74 -32.87 4.67
CA GLU A 513 -16.04 -33.05 5.31
C GLU A 513 -15.85 -33.83 6.60
N TYR A 514 -16.29 -33.25 7.71
CA TYR A 514 -16.28 -33.95 8.98
C TYR A 514 -17.42 -33.46 9.88
N TRP A 515 -17.80 -34.31 10.84
CA TRP A 515 -18.85 -33.99 11.79
C TRP A 515 -18.26 -33.35 13.05
N LYS A 516 -18.57 -32.07 13.28
CA LYS A 516 -18.19 -31.33 14.50
C LYS A 516 -19.26 -30.32 14.83
N ARG A 517 -20.13 -30.65 15.80
CA ARG A 517 -21.33 -29.85 16.15
C ARG A 517 -22.25 -29.59 14.95
N GLY A 518 -22.33 -30.54 14.02
CA GLY A 518 -22.99 -30.43 12.72
C GLY A 518 -22.07 -30.91 11.59
N LEU A 519 -22.63 -31.05 10.37
CA LEU A 519 -21.84 -31.33 9.17
C LEU A 519 -21.06 -30.06 8.78
N GLN A 520 -19.74 -30.09 8.91
CA GLN A 520 -18.88 -29.01 8.43
C GLN A 520 -18.29 -29.40 7.08
N ARG A 521 -18.45 -28.52 6.10
CA ARG A 521 -17.85 -28.63 4.76
C ARG A 521 -16.77 -27.59 4.62
N GLY A 522 -15.65 -27.97 4.03
CA GLY A 522 -14.57 -27.04 3.75
C GLY A 522 -13.69 -27.47 2.61
N VAL A 523 -12.74 -26.60 2.27
CA VAL A 523 -11.75 -26.82 1.23
C VAL A 523 -10.36 -26.66 1.85
N ASP A 524 -9.53 -27.70 1.72
CA ASP A 524 -8.08 -27.59 1.94
C ASP A 524 -7.45 -27.13 0.64
N ILE A 525 -6.85 -25.95 0.68
CA ILE A 525 -6.13 -25.35 -0.43
C ILE A 525 -4.66 -25.68 -0.21
N GLU A 526 -4.16 -26.63 -0.99
CA GLU A 526 -2.77 -27.05 -0.97
C GLU A 526 -1.99 -26.26 -2.03
N VAL A 527 -0.99 -25.51 -1.60
CA VAL A 527 -0.12 -24.75 -2.51
C VAL A 527 1.32 -25.24 -2.36
N THR A 528 1.89 -25.74 -3.46
CA THR A 528 3.29 -26.15 -3.51
C THR A 528 4.16 -24.97 -3.92
N LEU A 529 5.13 -24.62 -3.07
CA LEU A 529 6.06 -23.51 -3.28
C LEU A 529 7.49 -24.01 -3.44
N ASP A 530 8.22 -23.45 -4.39
CA ASP A 530 9.67 -23.62 -4.52
C ASP A 530 10.39 -22.65 -3.58
N THR A 531 11.03 -23.18 -2.53
CA THR A 531 11.73 -22.35 -1.53
C THR A 531 12.95 -21.61 -2.10
N THR A 532 13.51 -22.05 -3.23
CA THR A 532 14.67 -21.39 -3.86
C THR A 532 14.30 -20.04 -4.48
N MET A 533 13.01 -19.81 -4.75
CA MET A 533 12.48 -18.59 -5.33
C MET A 533 12.11 -17.52 -4.29
N PHE A 534 12.24 -17.85 -2.99
CA PHE A 534 11.96 -16.95 -1.86
C PHE A 534 13.25 -16.60 -1.11
N THR A 535 13.23 -15.49 -0.38
CA THR A 535 14.37 -15.07 0.46
C THR A 535 14.36 -15.78 1.83
N GLY A 536 14.40 -17.11 1.80
CA GLY A 536 14.41 -17.96 3.00
C GLY A 536 13.04 -18.29 3.59
N GLU A 537 13.04 -19.13 4.64
CA GLU A 537 11.81 -19.66 5.26
C GLU A 537 10.92 -18.56 5.86
N GLY A 538 11.52 -17.48 6.38
CA GLY A 538 10.77 -16.35 6.93
C GLY A 538 9.89 -15.65 5.89
N ASP A 539 10.38 -15.51 4.65
CA ASP A 539 9.61 -14.88 3.57
C ASP A 539 8.47 -15.80 3.11
N VAL A 540 8.73 -17.11 3.05
CA VAL A 540 7.70 -18.13 2.78
C VAL A 540 6.60 -18.09 3.85
N TRP A 541 6.96 -17.97 5.13
CA TRP A 541 5.99 -17.89 6.23
C TRP A 541 5.14 -16.62 6.15
N LEU A 542 5.76 -15.48 5.86
CA LEU A 542 5.05 -14.21 5.69
C LEU A 542 4.09 -14.28 4.49
N PHE A 543 4.57 -14.78 3.35
CA PHE A 543 3.77 -14.98 2.15
C PHE A 543 2.60 -15.94 2.41
N GLY A 544 2.84 -17.05 3.11
CA GLY A 544 1.78 -17.99 3.51
C GLY A 544 0.75 -17.38 4.45
N SER A 545 1.19 -16.52 5.38
CA SER A 545 0.27 -15.80 6.27
C SER A 545 -0.61 -14.80 5.53
N LEU A 546 -0.07 -14.15 4.50
CA LEU A 546 -0.84 -13.29 3.58
C LEU A 546 -1.82 -14.10 2.74
N LEU A 547 -1.38 -15.20 2.14
CA LEU A 547 -2.25 -16.11 1.38
C LEU A 547 -3.39 -16.66 2.24
N ASN A 548 -3.12 -17.01 3.51
CA ASN A 548 -4.17 -17.51 4.39
C ASN A 548 -5.26 -16.46 4.61
N ARG A 549 -4.88 -15.19 4.80
CA ARG A 549 -5.83 -14.08 4.94
C ARG A 549 -6.57 -13.76 3.64
N PHE A 550 -5.90 -13.89 2.50
CA PHE A 550 -6.53 -13.78 1.19
C PHE A 550 -7.60 -14.86 0.99
N PHE A 551 -7.28 -16.13 1.23
CA PHE A 551 -8.24 -17.23 1.10
C PHE A 551 -9.36 -17.20 2.14
N ALA A 552 -9.14 -16.56 3.30
CA ALA A 552 -10.17 -16.33 4.29
C ALA A 552 -11.31 -15.43 3.78
N GLN A 553 -11.07 -14.59 2.77
CA GLN A 553 -12.12 -13.75 2.15
C GLN A 553 -13.13 -14.56 1.33
N TYR A 554 -12.74 -15.75 0.87
CA TYR A 554 -13.61 -16.67 0.15
C TYR A 554 -14.27 -17.70 1.09
N ALA A 555 -14.08 -17.57 2.40
CA ALA A 555 -14.81 -18.40 3.36
C ALA A 555 -16.26 -17.92 3.42
N ASP A 556 -17.18 -18.87 3.41
CA ASP A 556 -18.62 -18.63 3.48
C ASP A 556 -19.16 -19.27 4.78
N MET A 557 -20.36 -18.88 5.19
CA MET A 557 -21.08 -19.48 6.33
C MET A 557 -21.23 -21.01 6.18
N HIS A 558 -21.29 -21.51 4.95
CA HIS A 558 -21.45 -22.94 4.66
C HIS A 558 -20.16 -23.66 4.27
N LEU A 559 -19.05 -22.94 4.09
CA LEU A 559 -17.79 -23.48 3.57
C LEU A 559 -16.60 -22.80 4.24
N PHE A 560 -15.88 -23.55 5.08
CA PHE A 560 -14.63 -23.07 5.66
C PHE A 560 -13.45 -23.37 4.74
N ASN A 561 -12.41 -22.53 4.80
CA ASN A 561 -11.20 -22.74 4.00
C ASN A 561 -10.01 -23.03 4.92
N ARG A 562 -9.07 -23.86 4.47
CA ARG A 562 -7.79 -24.11 5.16
C ARG A 562 -6.66 -23.99 4.17
N LEU A 563 -5.57 -23.33 4.56
CA LEU A 563 -4.36 -23.26 3.75
C LEU A 563 -3.33 -24.29 4.23
N THR A 564 -2.80 -25.07 3.30
CA THR A 564 -1.65 -25.96 3.47
C THR A 564 -0.59 -25.58 2.44
N LEU A 565 0.63 -25.25 2.89
CA LEU A 565 1.78 -25.02 2.01
C LEU A 565 2.73 -26.22 2.05
N ILE A 566 3.12 -26.70 0.88
CA ILE A 566 4.16 -27.72 0.72
C ILE A 566 5.41 -27.04 0.17
N LEU A 567 6.50 -27.14 0.91
CA LEU A 567 7.78 -26.53 0.55
C LEU A 567 8.64 -27.52 -0.22
N GLN A 568 9.01 -27.20 -1.46
CA GLN A 568 10.02 -27.94 -2.22
C GLN A 568 11.36 -27.21 -2.18
N PRO A 569 12.50 -27.92 -2.09
CA PRO A 569 12.66 -29.38 -2.18
C PRO A 569 12.52 -30.13 -0.84
N THR A 570 12.37 -29.45 0.30
CA THR A 570 12.42 -30.07 1.63
C THR A 570 11.25 -31.02 1.94
N GLY A 571 10.12 -30.87 1.24
CA GLY A 571 8.87 -31.58 1.52
C GLY A 571 8.17 -31.10 2.80
N HIS A 572 8.65 -30.03 3.43
CA HIS A 572 8.12 -29.58 4.71
C HIS A 572 6.71 -28.99 4.53
N CYS A 573 5.78 -29.41 5.39
CA CYS A 573 4.39 -28.96 5.34
C CYS A 573 4.13 -27.88 6.39
N LEU A 574 3.61 -26.73 5.95
CA LEU A 574 3.11 -25.67 6.83
C LEU A 574 1.60 -25.61 6.70
N ARG A 575 0.87 -25.61 7.82
CA ARG A 575 -0.60 -25.60 7.81
C ARG A 575 -1.14 -24.50 8.72
N TRP A 576 -2.09 -23.74 8.19
CA TRP A 576 -2.80 -22.70 8.94
C TRP A 576 -4.09 -23.26 9.56
N LYS A 577 -4.62 -22.54 10.54
CA LYS A 577 -5.91 -22.86 11.15
C LYS A 577 -7.03 -22.68 10.12
N GLU A 578 -8.16 -23.33 10.37
CA GLU A 578 -9.35 -23.20 9.54
C GLU A 578 -9.91 -21.77 9.63
N ASN A 579 -10.18 -21.19 8.46
CA ASN A 579 -10.82 -19.90 8.31
C ASN A 579 -12.33 -20.13 8.25
N HIS A 580 -13.00 -19.88 9.38
CA HIS A 580 -14.46 -19.87 9.45
C HIS A 580 -14.92 -18.41 9.37
N GLN A 581 -15.87 -18.11 8.50
CA GLN A 581 -16.54 -16.81 8.55
C GLN A 581 -17.47 -16.83 9.77
N SER A 582 -17.06 -16.19 10.88
CA SER A 582 -17.94 -16.10 12.04
C SER A 582 -19.16 -15.28 11.66
N ALA A 583 -20.35 -15.76 12.01
CA ALA A 583 -21.63 -15.08 11.81
C ALA A 583 -21.79 -13.83 12.72
N LEU A 584 -20.69 -13.12 13.01
CA LEU A 584 -20.62 -11.89 13.79
C LEU A 584 -20.27 -10.72 12.87
N ARG A 585 -21.11 -10.50 11.86
CA ARG A 585 -21.30 -9.20 11.19
C ARG A 585 -22.79 -9.06 10.91
N ARG A 586 -23.56 -8.74 11.95
CA ARG A 586 -24.84 -8.05 11.84
C ARG A 586 -24.65 -6.63 12.34
#